data_AF-D3NZA8-F1
#
_entry.id   AF-D3NZA8-F1
#
_cell.length_a   1.000
_cell.length_b   1.000
_cell.length_c   1.000
_cell.angle_alpha   90.00
_cell.angle_beta   90.00
_cell.angle_gamma   90.00
#
_symmetry.space_group_name_H-M   'P 1'
#
loop_
_entity.id
_entity.type
_entity.pdbx_description
1 polymer ?
#
loop_
_entity_poly.entity_id
_entity_poly.type
_entity_poly.pdbx_seq_one_letter_code
_entity_poly.pdbx_strand_id
1 'polypeptide(L)'
;MYGFLEGVERRDALAYARSFARRTLGSSERCWYAVEPLWTGFLYEIHEGGPGRSFLPDLVTELDANPGGIALVPSGRRVFELTVRNGRPVGGLLPEAKSRQVQLQMATIRPTVPVDGNAYGVMIPPWVTADQVRLRTIRATRRMRRVSAPVSVPLALSSVGFAAGLGLLTSGGGLYYWSPHRIPQPQALTLDQMPHRQWEAALAAIGPDNYVSKLEYRDGKWTIEIAGAR
;
A
#
# COMPACT_ATOMS: atom_id res chain seq x y z
N MET A 1 -17.65 3.43 15.59
CA MET A 1 -17.61 4.34 16.76
C MET A 1 -18.24 5.65 16.35
N TYR A 2 -19.04 6.27 17.21
CA TYR A 2 -19.67 7.57 16.95
C TYR A 2 -19.28 8.57 18.05
N GLY A 3 -19.37 9.85 17.74
CA GLY A 3 -19.29 10.92 18.71
C GLY A 3 -19.79 12.23 18.14
N PHE A 4 -19.92 13.24 19.00
CA PHE A 4 -20.47 14.55 18.65
C PHE A 4 -19.51 15.67 19.07
N LEU A 5 -19.35 16.66 18.20
CA LEU A 5 -18.51 17.83 18.43
C LEU A 5 -19.36 19.10 18.26
N GLU A 6 -19.59 19.81 19.35
CA GLU A 6 -20.40 21.03 19.36
C GLU A 6 -19.54 22.28 19.10
N GLY A 7 -20.09 23.24 18.34
CA GLY A 7 -19.47 24.55 18.15
C GLY A 7 -18.16 24.55 17.38
N VAL A 8 -17.84 23.47 16.66
CA VAL A 8 -16.64 23.37 15.83
C VAL A 8 -16.97 23.57 14.36
N GLU A 9 -16.00 24.01 13.57
CA GLU A 9 -16.14 24.02 12.12
C GLU A 9 -16.05 22.59 11.55
N ARG A 10 -16.62 22.41 10.34
CA ARG A 10 -16.56 21.12 9.64
C ARG A 10 -15.12 20.64 9.43
N ARG A 11 -14.19 21.55 9.16
CA ARG A 11 -12.77 21.24 8.96
C ARG A 11 -12.17 20.60 10.22
N ASP A 12 -12.46 21.17 11.38
CA ASP A 12 -11.96 20.69 12.66
C ASP A 12 -12.61 19.36 13.04
N ALA A 13 -13.91 19.19 12.80
CA ALA A 13 -14.58 17.91 13.02
C ALA A 13 -13.97 16.78 12.17
N LEU A 14 -13.67 17.06 10.89
CA LEU A 14 -12.98 16.11 10.01
C LEU A 14 -11.56 15.80 10.50
N ALA A 15 -10.79 16.82 10.88
CA ALA A 15 -9.44 16.66 11.39
C ALA A 15 -9.41 15.87 12.72
N TYR A 16 -10.35 16.15 13.61
CA TYR A 16 -10.55 15.46 14.87
C TYR A 16 -10.89 13.98 14.63
N ALA A 17 -11.93 13.69 13.85
CA ALA A 17 -12.37 12.31 13.59
C ALA A 17 -11.24 11.48 12.97
N ARG A 18 -10.49 12.06 12.02
CA ARG A 18 -9.32 11.42 11.41
C ARG A 18 -8.21 11.15 12.44
N SER A 19 -7.87 12.15 13.25
CA SER A 19 -6.78 12.03 14.24
C SER A 19 -7.15 11.07 15.36
N PHE A 20 -8.41 11.09 15.80
CA PHE A 20 -8.95 10.15 16.77
C PHE A 20 -8.86 8.71 16.24
N ALA A 21 -9.30 8.46 15.00
CA ALA A 21 -9.19 7.15 14.38
C ALA A 21 -7.73 6.63 14.35
N ARG A 22 -6.75 7.51 14.04
CA ARG A 22 -5.33 7.13 14.01
C ARG A 22 -4.75 6.76 15.37
N ARG A 23 -5.22 7.39 16.45
CA ARG A 23 -4.71 7.13 17.80
C ARG A 23 -5.35 5.90 18.43
N THR A 24 -6.61 5.64 18.10
CA THR A 24 -7.42 4.64 18.81
C THR A 24 -7.46 3.29 18.09
N LEU A 25 -7.32 3.25 16.76
CA LEU A 25 -7.48 2.04 15.97
C LEU A 25 -6.13 1.48 15.53
N GLY A 26 -6.01 0.14 15.52
CA GLY A 26 -4.74 -0.55 15.27
C GLY A 26 -4.26 -0.48 13.82
N SER A 27 -5.17 -0.32 12.85
CA SER A 27 -4.82 -0.27 11.42
C SER A 27 -5.47 0.92 10.71
N SER A 28 -4.74 2.02 10.58
CA SER A 28 -5.23 3.22 9.88
C SER A 28 -5.60 3.00 8.41
N GLU A 29 -5.05 1.96 7.76
CA GLU A 29 -5.27 1.65 6.33
C GLU A 29 -6.66 1.09 6.04
N ARG A 30 -7.24 0.42 7.04
CA ARG A 30 -8.59 -0.16 6.97
C ARG A 30 -9.63 0.74 7.61
N CYS A 31 -9.23 1.92 8.09
CA CYS A 31 -10.12 2.81 8.80
C CYS A 31 -10.76 3.84 7.88
N TRP A 32 -12.03 4.11 8.15
CA TRP A 32 -12.87 5.07 7.46
C TRP A 32 -13.49 6.03 8.46
N TYR A 33 -13.70 7.28 8.06
CA TYR A 33 -14.39 8.27 8.86
C TYR A 33 -15.34 9.12 8.02
N ALA A 34 -16.42 9.56 8.65
CA ALA A 34 -17.38 10.51 8.09
C ALA A 34 -17.85 11.48 9.17
N VAL A 35 -18.34 12.62 8.72
CA VAL A 35 -18.83 13.70 9.56
C VAL A 35 -20.05 14.32 8.88
N GLU A 36 -21.14 14.48 9.60
CA GLU A 36 -22.36 15.15 9.15
C GLU A 36 -22.77 16.23 10.16
N PRO A 37 -23.32 17.37 9.69
CA PRO A 37 -23.86 18.39 10.57
C PRO A 37 -25.09 17.87 11.31
N LEU A 38 -25.21 18.21 12.60
CA LEU A 38 -26.39 17.92 13.41
C LEU A 38 -26.54 19.04 14.46
N TRP A 39 -27.65 19.78 14.39
CA TRP A 39 -27.94 20.92 15.27
C TRP A 39 -26.80 21.94 15.35
N THR A 40 -26.21 22.14 16.53
CA THR A 40 -25.14 23.10 16.84
C THR A 40 -23.74 22.54 16.57
N GLY A 41 -23.62 21.34 15.99
CA GLY A 41 -22.35 20.66 15.86
C GLY A 41 -22.28 19.63 14.74
N PHE A 42 -21.38 18.68 14.91
CA PHE A 42 -21.09 17.65 13.94
C PHE A 42 -21.08 16.26 14.60
N LEU A 43 -21.90 15.36 14.07
CA LEU A 43 -21.85 13.94 14.41
C LEU A 43 -20.78 13.29 13.52
N TYR A 44 -19.86 12.56 14.13
CA TYR A 44 -18.84 11.80 13.41
C TYR A 44 -19.00 10.31 13.63
N GLU A 45 -18.54 9.56 12.64
CA GLU A 45 -18.56 8.10 12.61
C GLU A 45 -17.21 7.61 12.11
N ILE A 46 -16.69 6.58 12.77
CA ILE A 46 -15.42 5.94 12.45
C ILE A 46 -15.62 4.43 12.39
N HIS A 47 -15.21 3.82 11.28
CA HIS A 47 -15.24 2.37 11.06
C HIS A 47 -13.83 1.82 10.91
N GLU A 48 -13.57 0.68 11.56
CA GLU A 48 -12.40 -0.17 11.29
C GLU A 48 -12.85 -1.34 10.40
N GLY A 49 -12.38 -1.36 9.15
CA GLY A 49 -12.80 -2.33 8.14
C GLY A 49 -14.14 -2.00 7.48
N GLY A 50 -14.73 -3.01 6.85
CA GLY A 50 -16.02 -2.91 6.17
C GLY A 50 -16.00 -2.14 4.84
N PRO A 51 -17.18 -1.88 4.26
CA PRO A 51 -17.32 -1.30 2.92
C PRO A 51 -17.03 0.20 2.84
N GLY A 52 -16.70 0.85 3.97
CA GLY A 52 -16.47 2.31 4.02
C GLY A 52 -17.72 3.12 3.66
N ARG A 53 -18.90 2.68 4.12
CA ARG A 53 -20.17 3.40 3.99
C ARG A 53 -20.65 3.89 5.35
N SER A 54 -21.23 5.09 5.37
CA SER A 54 -21.63 5.82 6.56
C SER A 54 -23.13 5.71 6.80
N PHE A 55 -23.51 5.49 8.06
CA PHE A 55 -24.90 5.57 8.52
C PHE A 55 -25.34 7.00 8.82
N LEU A 56 -24.40 7.94 8.93
CA LEU A 56 -24.67 9.30 9.39
C LEU A 56 -25.76 10.05 8.60
N PRO A 57 -25.87 9.98 7.25
CA PRO A 57 -26.87 10.77 6.54
C PRO A 57 -28.31 10.41 6.95
N ASP A 58 -28.63 9.13 6.97
CA ASP A 58 -29.94 8.65 7.39
C ASP A 58 -30.11 8.84 8.91
N LEU A 59 -29.05 8.60 9.70
CA LEU A 59 -29.08 8.75 11.16
C LEU A 59 -29.36 10.19 11.60
N VAL A 60 -28.69 11.18 11.01
CA VAL A 60 -28.91 12.60 11.30
C VAL A 60 -30.33 13.00 10.94
N THR A 61 -30.83 12.57 9.78
CA THR A 61 -32.21 12.83 9.34
C THR A 61 -33.22 12.29 10.36
N GLU A 62 -33.00 11.06 10.83
CA GLU A 62 -33.90 10.41 11.78
C GLU A 62 -33.82 10.99 13.21
N LEU A 63 -32.62 11.40 13.65
CA LEU A 63 -32.43 12.07 14.95
C LEU A 63 -33.03 13.47 14.97
N ASP A 64 -32.92 14.21 13.88
CA ASP A 64 -33.49 15.55 13.75
C ASP A 64 -35.02 15.50 13.74
N ALA A 65 -35.60 14.52 13.05
CA ALA A 65 -37.05 14.30 13.03
C ALA A 65 -37.60 13.74 14.35
N ASN A 66 -36.79 13.02 15.13
CA ASN A 66 -37.22 12.36 16.37
C ASN A 66 -36.26 12.66 17.53
N PRO A 67 -36.18 13.93 17.99
CA PRO A 67 -35.33 14.29 19.10
C PRO A 67 -35.76 13.53 20.35
N GLY A 68 -34.84 12.77 20.95
CA GLY A 68 -35.10 11.89 22.09
C GLY A 68 -35.28 10.40 21.74
N GLY A 69 -35.30 10.05 20.46
CA GLY A 69 -35.30 8.65 20.04
C GLY A 69 -33.97 7.94 20.28
N ILE A 70 -34.00 6.61 20.15
CA ILE A 70 -32.86 5.72 20.32
C ILE A 70 -32.51 5.12 18.96
N ALA A 71 -31.33 5.44 18.44
CA ALA A 71 -30.79 4.82 17.25
C ALA A 71 -29.89 3.63 17.61
N LEU A 72 -30.16 2.49 16.99
CA LEU A 72 -29.43 1.23 17.16
C LEU A 72 -28.73 0.90 15.84
N VAL A 73 -27.40 0.99 15.84
CA VAL A 73 -26.59 0.77 14.64
C VAL A 73 -25.67 -0.45 14.82
N PRO A 74 -25.73 -1.46 13.92
CA PRO A 74 -24.84 -2.60 13.99
C PRO A 74 -23.37 -2.19 13.84
N SER A 75 -22.52 -2.71 14.70
CA SER A 75 -21.07 -2.50 14.67
C SER A 75 -20.36 -3.83 14.90
N GLY A 76 -20.25 -4.62 13.83
CA GLY A 76 -19.74 -5.99 13.88
C GLY A 76 -20.60 -6.88 14.79
N ARG A 77 -19.99 -7.46 15.83
CA ARG A 77 -20.68 -8.34 16.80
C ARG A 77 -21.45 -7.58 17.88
N ARG A 78 -21.37 -6.25 17.89
CA ARG A 78 -22.04 -5.40 18.88
C ARG A 78 -23.02 -4.45 18.22
N VAL A 79 -23.88 -3.84 19.02
CA VAL A 79 -24.77 -2.77 18.60
C VAL A 79 -24.33 -1.49 19.30
N PHE A 80 -24.20 -0.41 18.53
CA PHE A 80 -24.01 0.92 19.06
C PHE A 80 -25.38 1.56 19.27
N GLU A 81 -25.64 1.97 20.50
CA GLU A 81 -26.84 2.70 20.88
C GLU A 81 -26.50 4.19 20.93
N LEU A 82 -27.26 5.02 20.23
CA LEU A 82 -27.15 6.47 20.25
C LEU A 82 -28.47 7.05 20.74
N THR A 83 -28.40 7.87 21.78
CA THR A 83 -29.54 8.53 22.43
C THR A 83 -29.29 10.02 22.51
N VAL A 84 -30.35 10.82 22.67
CA VAL A 84 -30.21 12.26 22.88
C VAL A 84 -30.41 12.55 24.37
N ARG A 85 -29.41 13.15 25.02
CA ARG A 85 -29.48 13.56 26.42
C ARG A 85 -29.09 15.03 26.53
N ASN A 86 -29.95 15.84 27.16
CA ASN A 86 -29.73 17.29 27.32
C ASN A 86 -29.39 17.99 25.98
N GLY A 87 -30.13 17.64 24.92
CA GLY A 87 -29.92 18.19 23.57
C GLY A 87 -28.65 17.70 22.85
N ARG A 88 -27.91 16.74 23.42
CA ARG A 88 -26.67 16.21 22.83
C ARG A 88 -26.79 14.72 22.49
N PRO A 89 -26.31 14.28 21.31
CA PRO A 89 -26.19 12.88 21.00
C PRO A 89 -25.11 12.23 21.88
N VAL A 90 -25.50 11.22 22.65
CA VAL A 90 -24.63 10.42 23.50
C VAL A 90 -24.84 8.97 23.13
N GLY A 91 -23.76 8.26 22.83
CA GLY A 91 -23.84 6.87 22.44
C GLY A 91 -22.82 5.98 23.14
N GLY A 92 -23.12 4.69 23.13
CA GLY A 92 -22.31 3.66 23.76
C GLY A 92 -22.47 2.32 23.06
N LEU A 93 -21.45 1.47 23.16
CA LEU A 93 -21.56 0.09 22.73
C LEU A 93 -22.34 -0.70 23.78
N LEU A 94 -23.37 -1.41 23.34
CA LEU A 94 -24.10 -2.32 24.20
C LEU A 94 -23.21 -3.51 24.62
N PRO A 95 -23.47 -4.11 25.80
CA PRO A 95 -22.88 -5.40 26.16
C PRO A 95 -23.17 -6.45 25.08
N GLU A 96 -22.29 -7.45 24.95
CA GLU A 96 -22.38 -8.43 23.87
C GLU A 96 -23.69 -9.23 23.92
N ALA A 97 -24.13 -9.65 25.10
CA ALA A 97 -25.39 -10.39 25.28
C ALA A 97 -26.61 -9.56 24.79
N LYS A 98 -26.71 -8.29 25.22
CA LYS A 98 -27.77 -7.37 24.78
C LYS A 98 -27.67 -7.06 23.29
N SER A 99 -26.46 -6.87 22.77
CA SER A 99 -26.22 -6.65 21.34
C SER A 99 -26.75 -7.81 20.50
N ARG A 100 -26.50 -9.06 20.91
CA ARG A 100 -26.99 -10.24 20.21
C ARG A 100 -28.51 -10.29 20.19
N GLN A 101 -29.15 -10.02 21.32
CA GLN A 101 -30.62 -9.96 21.41
C GLN A 101 -31.20 -8.89 20.48
N VAL A 102 -30.62 -7.68 20.49
CA VAL A 102 -31.05 -6.59 19.61
C VAL A 102 -30.84 -6.95 18.14
N GLN A 103 -29.70 -7.54 17.77
CA GLN A 103 -29.46 -7.96 16.38
C GLN A 103 -30.46 -9.03 15.92
N LEU A 104 -30.83 -9.98 16.78
CA LEU A 104 -31.87 -10.96 16.47
C LEU A 104 -33.22 -10.27 16.26
N GLN A 105 -33.58 -9.30 17.11
CA GLN A 105 -34.79 -8.50 16.92
C GLN A 105 -34.73 -7.71 15.61
N MET A 106 -33.61 -7.04 15.31
CA MET A 106 -33.37 -6.33 14.06
C MET A 106 -33.57 -7.23 12.85
N ALA A 107 -33.10 -8.48 12.88
CA ALA A 107 -33.28 -9.43 11.79
C ALA A 107 -34.76 -9.81 11.54
N THR A 108 -35.62 -9.70 12.56
CA THR A 108 -37.07 -9.94 12.42
C THR A 108 -37.83 -8.74 11.86
N ILE A 109 -37.24 -7.54 11.93
CA ILE A 109 -37.86 -6.31 11.47
C ILE A 109 -37.75 -6.25 9.96
N ARG A 110 -38.90 -6.15 9.28
CA ARG A 110 -38.92 -5.87 7.84
C ARG A 110 -38.64 -4.39 7.64
N PRO A 111 -37.50 -4.02 7.05
CA PRO A 111 -37.19 -2.62 6.80
C PRO A 111 -38.23 -2.06 5.83
N THR A 112 -38.69 -0.83 6.09
CA THR A 112 -39.74 -0.19 5.27
C THR A 112 -39.25 0.10 3.86
N VAL A 113 -37.93 0.20 3.69
CA VAL A 113 -37.25 0.40 2.40
C VAL A 113 -36.32 -0.80 2.18
N PRO A 114 -36.27 -1.38 0.96
CA PRO A 114 -35.33 -2.45 0.65
C PRO A 114 -33.90 -2.05 1.00
N VAL A 115 -33.20 -2.94 1.67
CA VAL A 115 -31.77 -2.82 1.97
C VAL A 115 -31.09 -3.89 1.14
N ASP A 116 -30.49 -3.49 0.02
CA ASP A 116 -29.88 -4.37 -0.99
C ASP A 116 -28.66 -5.13 -0.43
N GLY A 117 -28.86 -6.03 0.53
CA GLY A 117 -27.81 -6.73 1.27
C GLY A 117 -26.94 -5.85 2.18
N ASN A 118 -27.22 -4.54 2.25
CA ASN A 118 -26.45 -3.61 3.07
C ASN A 118 -26.87 -3.69 4.55
N ALA A 119 -25.91 -3.51 5.45
CA ALA A 119 -26.21 -3.35 6.87
C ALA A 119 -27.13 -2.14 7.09
N TYR A 120 -28.09 -2.30 7.99
CA TYR A 120 -29.00 -1.22 8.41
C TYR A 120 -29.06 -1.11 9.92
N GLY A 121 -29.20 0.12 10.39
CA GLY A 121 -29.61 0.45 11.75
C GLY A 121 -31.12 0.60 11.85
N VAL A 122 -31.57 0.81 13.09
CA VAL A 122 -32.97 1.00 13.44
C VAL A 122 -33.09 2.24 14.31
N MET A 123 -34.10 3.07 14.04
CA MET A 123 -34.48 4.17 14.93
C MET A 123 -35.77 3.80 15.70
N ILE A 124 -35.72 3.94 17.02
CA ILE A 124 -36.87 3.82 17.93
C ILE A 124 -37.27 5.25 18.35
N PRO A 125 -38.37 5.80 17.83
CA PRO A 125 -38.86 7.12 18.26
C PRO A 125 -39.24 7.13 19.75
N PRO A 126 -39.18 8.31 20.42
CA PRO A 126 -39.45 8.39 21.86
C PRO A 126 -40.91 8.11 22.24
N TRP A 127 -41.84 8.25 21.29
CA TRP A 127 -43.27 8.02 21.48
C TRP A 127 -43.70 6.58 21.19
N VAL A 128 -42.79 5.72 20.70
CA VAL A 128 -43.09 4.31 20.40
C VAL A 128 -42.96 3.47 21.67
N THR A 129 -44.05 2.81 22.08
CA THR A 129 -44.00 1.70 23.04
C THR A 129 -43.53 0.42 22.35
N ALA A 130 -42.99 -0.54 23.12
CA ALA A 130 -42.31 -1.75 22.63
C ALA A 130 -43.14 -2.62 21.66
N ASP A 131 -44.44 -2.35 21.60
CA ASP A 131 -45.53 -3.05 20.92
C ASP A 131 -45.98 -2.36 19.62
N GLN A 132 -45.55 -1.12 19.32
CA GLN A 132 -45.85 -0.41 18.06
C GLN A 132 -44.62 -0.29 17.15
N VAL A 133 -44.15 -1.42 16.64
CA VAL A 133 -42.85 -1.57 15.98
C VAL A 133 -42.91 -1.14 14.50
N ARG A 134 -43.18 0.14 14.21
CA ARG A 134 -42.79 0.73 12.91
C ARG A 134 -41.42 1.37 13.06
N LEU A 135 -40.42 0.50 13.08
CA LEU A 135 -39.02 0.89 13.19
C LEU A 135 -38.51 1.43 11.85
N ARG A 136 -37.96 2.65 11.89
CA ARG A 136 -37.38 3.27 10.71
C ARG A 136 -35.96 2.74 10.47
N THR A 137 -35.67 2.46 9.22
CA THR A 137 -34.41 1.86 8.79
C THR A 137 -33.36 2.94 8.54
N ILE A 138 -32.21 2.86 9.21
CA ILE A 138 -31.06 3.74 9.00
C ILE A 138 -30.10 3.05 8.04
N ARG A 139 -29.89 3.58 6.84
CA ARG A 139 -29.06 2.90 5.83
C ARG A 139 -27.65 3.47 5.74
N ALA A 140 -26.70 2.62 5.39
CA ALA A 140 -25.34 3.03 5.07
C ALA A 140 -25.26 3.53 3.61
N THR A 141 -25.54 4.81 3.37
CA THR A 141 -25.71 5.36 2.01
C THR A 141 -24.46 6.05 1.46
N ARG A 142 -23.75 6.85 2.27
CA ARG A 142 -22.65 7.71 1.79
C ARG A 142 -21.28 7.05 1.94
N ARG A 143 -20.42 7.17 0.93
CA ARG A 143 -19.03 6.69 1.00
C ARG A 143 -18.22 7.56 1.98
N MET A 144 -17.51 6.90 2.89
CA MET A 144 -16.65 7.52 3.91
C MET A 144 -15.27 7.86 3.34
N ARG A 145 -14.52 8.71 4.07
CA ARG A 145 -13.13 9.04 3.76
C ARG A 145 -12.18 8.04 4.42
N ARG A 146 -11.10 7.64 3.74
CA ARG A 146 -10.03 6.81 4.34
C ARG A 146 -9.20 7.63 5.32
N VAL A 147 -8.83 7.02 6.45
CA VAL A 147 -7.95 7.63 7.46
C VAL A 147 -6.51 7.72 6.96
N SER A 148 -5.99 6.64 6.37
CA SER A 148 -4.75 6.67 5.63
C SER A 148 -4.89 7.57 4.40
N ALA A 149 -3.85 8.36 4.11
CA ALA A 149 -3.78 8.98 2.81
C ALA A 149 -3.72 7.87 1.75
N PRO A 150 -4.32 8.05 0.56
CA PRO A 150 -3.97 7.20 -0.56
C PRO A 150 -2.43 7.20 -0.71
N VAL A 151 -1.85 6.05 -1.08
CA VAL A 151 -0.42 5.95 -1.37
C VAL A 151 -0.03 7.16 -2.21
N SER A 152 0.95 7.94 -1.73
CA SER A 152 1.29 9.17 -2.42
C SER A 152 1.69 8.82 -3.85
N VAL A 153 1.19 9.57 -4.83
CA VAL A 153 1.50 9.35 -6.25
C VAL A 153 3.02 9.20 -6.48
N PRO A 154 3.90 10.00 -5.82
CA PRO A 154 5.34 9.78 -5.92
C PRO A 154 5.79 8.39 -5.45
N LEU A 155 5.29 7.90 -4.31
CA LEU A 155 5.66 6.56 -3.80
C LEU A 155 5.19 5.45 -4.73
N ALA A 156 3.99 5.60 -5.33
CA ALA A 156 3.48 4.66 -6.31
C ALA A 156 4.37 4.64 -7.57
N LEU A 157 4.76 5.80 -8.08
CA LEU A 157 5.65 5.92 -9.24
C LEU A 157 7.05 5.37 -8.93
N SER A 158 7.62 5.67 -7.76
CA SER A 158 8.92 5.14 -7.34
C SER A 158 8.91 3.61 -7.23
N SER A 159 7.83 3.03 -6.70
CA SER A 159 7.67 1.57 -6.61
C SER A 159 7.66 0.90 -7.99
N VAL A 160 6.94 1.49 -8.95
CA VAL A 160 6.89 0.99 -10.34
C VAL A 160 8.27 1.11 -11.01
N GLY A 161 8.94 2.26 -10.85
CA GLY A 161 10.28 2.47 -11.38
C GLY A 161 11.30 1.49 -10.82
N PHE A 162 11.26 1.22 -9.51
CA PHE A 162 12.13 0.24 -8.87
C PHE A 162 11.90 -1.17 -9.41
N ALA A 163 10.63 -1.62 -9.54
CA ALA A 163 10.31 -2.94 -10.07
C ALA A 163 10.78 -3.12 -11.53
N ALA A 164 10.61 -2.09 -12.37
CA ALA A 164 11.10 -2.09 -13.74
C ALA A 164 12.64 -2.17 -13.79
N GLY A 165 13.34 -1.36 -12.97
CA GLY A 165 14.79 -1.39 -12.87
C GLY A 165 15.33 -2.74 -12.40
N LEU A 166 14.69 -3.35 -11.40
CA LEU A 166 15.05 -4.68 -10.91
C LEU A 166 14.88 -5.74 -12.00
N GLY A 167 13.76 -5.69 -12.75
CA GLY A 167 13.51 -6.62 -13.85
C GLY A 167 14.54 -6.50 -14.98
N LEU A 168 14.97 -5.29 -15.32
CA LEU A 168 16.05 -5.07 -16.29
C LEU A 168 17.38 -5.61 -15.78
N LEU A 169 17.70 -5.39 -14.50
CA LEU A 169 18.94 -5.86 -13.90
C LEU A 169 19.01 -7.40 -13.87
N THR A 170 17.93 -8.07 -13.44
CA THR A 170 17.87 -9.53 -13.44
C THR A 170 17.94 -10.12 -14.85
N SER A 171 17.28 -9.48 -15.81
CA SER A 171 17.31 -9.92 -17.21
C SER A 171 18.70 -9.73 -17.83
N GLY A 172 19.34 -8.59 -17.59
CA GLY A 172 20.70 -8.32 -18.04
C GLY A 172 21.72 -9.27 -17.42
N GLY A 173 21.61 -9.56 -16.12
CA GLY A 173 22.46 -10.54 -15.43
C GLY A 173 22.25 -11.97 -15.97
N GLY A 174 21.01 -12.38 -16.22
CA GLY A 174 20.70 -13.68 -16.83
C GLY A 174 21.24 -13.79 -18.25
N LEU A 175 21.06 -12.75 -19.07
CA LEU A 175 21.65 -12.69 -20.41
C LEU A 175 23.18 -12.69 -20.37
N TYR A 176 23.81 -12.01 -19.42
CA TYR A 176 25.25 -12.03 -19.25
C TYR A 176 25.75 -13.43 -18.88
N TYR A 177 25.09 -14.09 -17.93
CA TYR A 177 25.44 -15.44 -17.47
C TYR A 177 25.30 -16.50 -18.58
N TRP A 178 24.26 -16.42 -19.42
CA TRP A 178 24.02 -17.38 -20.51
C TRP A 178 24.62 -16.98 -21.85
N SER A 179 24.96 -15.72 -22.04
CA SER A 179 25.65 -15.32 -23.24
C SER A 179 27.00 -16.03 -23.25
N PRO A 180 27.37 -16.69 -24.36
CA PRO A 180 28.69 -17.29 -24.55
C PRO A 180 29.70 -16.15 -24.68
N HIS A 181 29.95 -15.43 -23.59
CA HIS A 181 31.05 -14.49 -23.50
C HIS A 181 32.30 -15.33 -23.62
N ARG A 182 32.92 -15.19 -24.79
CA ARG A 182 34.32 -15.48 -25.02
C ARG A 182 35.06 -14.60 -24.02
N ILE A 183 35.24 -15.10 -22.79
CA ILE A 183 36.25 -14.59 -21.88
C ILE A 183 37.49 -14.52 -22.78
N PRO A 184 38.11 -13.33 -22.97
CA PRO A 184 39.34 -13.27 -23.73
C PRO A 184 40.26 -14.29 -23.09
N GLN A 185 40.45 -15.41 -23.79
CA GLN A 185 41.28 -16.46 -23.24
C GLN A 185 42.65 -15.80 -23.14
N PRO A 186 43.28 -15.83 -21.95
CA PRO A 186 44.66 -15.39 -21.87
C PRO A 186 45.40 -16.19 -22.93
N GLN A 187 45.89 -15.50 -23.98
CA GLN A 187 46.70 -16.16 -24.98
C GLN A 187 47.85 -16.80 -24.20
N ALA A 188 47.97 -18.12 -24.30
CA ALA A 188 49.02 -18.85 -23.62
C ALA A 188 50.35 -18.29 -24.12
N LEU A 189 50.94 -17.42 -23.29
CA LEU A 189 52.19 -16.75 -23.60
C LEU A 189 53.27 -17.82 -23.49
N THR A 190 53.68 -18.37 -24.62
CA THR A 190 54.77 -19.34 -24.65
C THR A 190 56.06 -18.56 -24.41
N LEU A 191 56.68 -18.73 -23.24
CA LEU A 191 57.88 -17.98 -22.83
C LEU A 191 59.03 -18.13 -23.85
N ASP A 192 59.11 -19.26 -24.54
CA ASP A 192 60.12 -19.53 -25.57
C ASP A 192 59.87 -18.75 -26.87
N GLN A 193 58.65 -18.28 -27.08
CA GLN A 193 58.27 -17.38 -28.17
C GLN A 193 58.51 -15.90 -27.82
N MET A 194 59.20 -15.60 -26.72
CA MET A 194 59.55 -14.22 -26.39
C MET A 194 60.83 -13.80 -27.14
N PRO A 195 60.85 -12.60 -27.75
CA PRO A 195 62.00 -12.13 -28.53
C PRO A 195 63.33 -12.21 -27.76
N HIS A 196 63.34 -11.88 -26.46
CA HIS A 196 64.56 -11.88 -25.67
C HIS A 196 65.09 -13.29 -25.34
N ARG A 197 64.20 -14.29 -25.24
CA ARG A 197 64.59 -15.69 -24.96
C ARG A 197 65.23 -16.37 -26.16
N GLN A 198 64.88 -15.93 -27.37
CA GLN A 198 65.43 -16.46 -28.62
C GLN A 198 66.77 -15.81 -29.00
N TRP A 199 67.22 -14.79 -28.25
CA TRP A 199 68.39 -14.00 -28.60
C TRP A 199 69.68 -14.83 -28.60
N GLU A 200 69.86 -15.73 -27.64
CA GLU A 200 71.06 -16.57 -27.57
C GLU A 200 71.15 -17.54 -28.75
N ALA A 201 70.04 -18.16 -29.13
CA ALA A 201 69.97 -19.04 -30.29
C ALA A 201 70.21 -18.27 -31.60
N ALA A 202 69.69 -17.04 -31.68
CA ALA A 202 69.93 -16.14 -32.80
C ALA A 202 71.42 -15.76 -32.93
N LEU A 203 72.08 -15.40 -31.82
CA LEU A 203 73.50 -15.08 -31.82
C LEU A 203 74.39 -16.28 -32.16
N ALA A 204 74.04 -17.48 -31.67
CA ALA A 204 74.78 -18.70 -31.96
C ALA A 204 74.80 -19.07 -33.47
N ALA A 205 73.86 -18.56 -34.26
CA ALA A 205 73.80 -18.77 -35.70
C ALA A 205 74.81 -17.89 -36.49
N ILE A 206 75.41 -16.89 -35.85
CA ILE A 206 76.36 -15.97 -36.50
C ILE A 206 77.78 -16.53 -36.32
N GLY A 207 78.38 -16.98 -37.42
CA GLY A 207 79.78 -17.43 -37.45
C GLY A 207 80.79 -16.29 -37.24
N PRO A 208 82.07 -16.61 -36.94
CA PRO A 208 83.09 -15.62 -36.61
C PRO A 208 83.43 -14.64 -37.75
N ASP A 209 83.25 -15.06 -39.02
CA ASP A 209 83.59 -14.26 -40.21
C ASP A 209 82.36 -13.61 -40.89
N ASN A 210 81.24 -13.59 -40.17
CA ASN A 210 79.94 -13.19 -40.67
C ASN A 210 79.40 -11.99 -39.89
N TYR A 211 78.75 -11.05 -40.56
CA TYR A 211 78.01 -9.97 -39.91
C TYR A 211 76.53 -10.02 -40.28
N VAL A 212 75.68 -9.52 -39.37
CA VAL A 212 74.24 -9.45 -39.57
C VAL A 212 73.92 -8.26 -40.47
N SER A 213 73.35 -8.51 -41.65
CA SER A 213 72.89 -7.46 -42.56
C SER A 213 71.45 -7.05 -42.26
N LYS A 214 70.62 -7.97 -41.77
CA LYS A 214 69.22 -7.70 -41.42
C LYS A 214 68.76 -8.59 -40.27
N LEU A 215 67.97 -8.00 -39.37
CA LEU A 215 67.34 -8.70 -38.25
C LEU A 215 65.85 -8.34 -38.21
N GLU A 216 64.97 -9.34 -38.32
CA GLU A 216 63.52 -9.14 -38.36
C GLU A 216 62.82 -10.13 -37.42
N TYR A 217 61.92 -9.62 -36.56
CA TYR A 217 61.08 -10.47 -35.71
C TYR A 217 59.71 -10.62 -36.33
N ARG A 218 59.37 -11.83 -36.81
CA ARG A 218 58.11 -12.10 -37.50
C ARG A 218 57.55 -13.47 -37.10
N ASP A 219 56.24 -13.56 -36.93
CA ASP A 219 55.52 -14.80 -36.61
C ASP A 219 56.09 -15.56 -35.39
N GLY A 220 56.56 -14.81 -34.39
CA GLY A 220 57.10 -15.36 -33.15
C GLY A 220 58.55 -15.88 -33.24
N LYS A 221 59.30 -15.52 -34.29
CA LYS A 221 60.70 -15.94 -34.48
C LYS A 221 61.60 -14.81 -34.99
N TRP A 222 62.87 -14.81 -34.57
CA TRP A 222 63.90 -14.00 -35.22
C TRP A 222 64.33 -14.61 -36.54
N THR A 223 64.38 -13.77 -37.59
CA THR A 223 64.99 -14.07 -38.88
C THR A 223 66.24 -13.21 -39.02
N ILE A 224 67.38 -13.85 -39.30
CA ILE A 224 68.68 -13.20 -39.41
C ILE A 224 69.18 -13.40 -40.84
N GLU A 225 69.49 -12.30 -41.50
CA GLU A 225 70.20 -12.30 -42.78
C GLU A 225 71.67 -12.02 -42.52
N ILE A 226 72.53 -12.90 -43.02
CA ILE A 226 73.97 -12.87 -42.77
C ILE A 226 74.69 -12.52 -44.08
N ALA A 227 75.65 -11.61 -44.01
CA ALA A 227 76.57 -11.30 -45.10
C ALA A 227 78.01 -11.64 -44.68
N GLY A 228 78.77 -12.25 -45.60
CA GLY A 228 80.17 -12.60 -45.36
C GLY A 228 81.09 -11.41 -45.61
N ALA A 229 82.14 -11.28 -44.79
CA ALA A 229 83.24 -10.37 -45.08
C ALA A 229 84.00 -10.90 -46.32
N ARG A 230 84.01 -10.12 -47.41
CA ARG A 230 84.86 -10.40 -48.58
C ARG A 230 86.24 -9.79 -48.41
#